data_AF-A0A1G6L8K0-F1
#
_entry.id   AF-A0A1G6L8K0-F1
#
_cell.length_a   1.000
_cell.length_b   1.000
_cell.length_c   1.000
_cell.angle_alpha   90.00
_cell.angle_beta   90.00
_cell.angle_gamma   90.00
#
_symmetry.space_group_name_H-M   'P 1'
#
loop_
_entity.id
_entity.type
_entity.pdbx_description
1 polymer ?
#
loop_
_entity_poly.entity_id
_entity_poly.type
_entity_poly.pdbx_seq_one_letter_code
_entity_poly.pdbx_strand_id
1 'polypeptide(L)'
;MRADFSMVTCTRRQAVSYVHIWPKRVFAWFAAFTIAATLVGALSGCNAMKLGYQQGDRLAYWWVDRYVDVSDVQEPPTRDAIARFFAWHRQAQLPEIATVLTRVKGEVTGPVDAAMVRQIQQDTQRLGRQAFENAVPDLADLMLTLAPDQIRRMESKFAESNAKYRKEYLKSDPGARTEARFDKIMDYARLVYGRFSDDQERAIRDAMGPYMQGAETRYAERVKRQQEWVALAREVSTTHPPKPQVEDRLRKYADHWQRPPAERAQPYQAASQAGVALTVTIANLTTPEQKVHAATRFQKWIDDMRSLMREGNGASSQASK
;
A
#
# COMPACT_ATOMS: atom_id res chain seq x y z
N MET A 1 2.42 -15.69 -54.08
CA MET A 1 2.78 -14.29 -53.77
C MET A 1 1.62 -13.66 -53.02
N ARG A 2 1.89 -13.09 -51.83
CA ARG A 2 1.14 -12.07 -51.04
C ARG A 2 -0.37 -12.31 -50.86
N ALA A 3 -0.92 -12.73 -49.70
CA ALA A 3 -0.84 -12.24 -48.32
C ALA A 3 -1.26 -10.77 -48.17
N ASP A 4 -2.55 -10.55 -47.86
CA ASP A 4 -3.07 -9.31 -47.27
C ASP A 4 -3.49 -9.59 -45.81
N PHE A 5 -2.74 -8.96 -44.91
CA PHE A 5 -2.99 -8.85 -43.48
C PHE A 5 -3.71 -7.50 -43.25
N SER A 6 -4.95 -7.52 -42.74
CA SER A 6 -5.54 -6.33 -42.09
C SER A 6 -5.56 -6.54 -40.59
N MET A 7 -4.71 -5.78 -39.90
CA MET A 7 -4.51 -5.79 -38.46
C MET A 7 -5.70 -5.17 -37.72
N VAL A 8 -6.31 -5.96 -36.84
CA VAL A 8 -7.16 -5.47 -35.74
C VAL A 8 -6.24 -4.81 -34.72
N THR A 9 -6.37 -3.50 -34.55
CA THR A 9 -5.65 -2.73 -33.52
C THR A 9 -6.12 -3.16 -32.13
N CYS A 10 -5.24 -3.85 -31.40
CA CYS A 10 -5.41 -4.19 -29.99
C CYS A 10 -5.15 -2.94 -29.11
N THR A 11 -6.21 -2.18 -28.79
CA THR A 11 -6.14 -1.15 -27.74
C THR A 11 -6.05 -1.82 -26.37
N ARG A 12 -4.82 -1.95 -25.85
CA ARG A 12 -4.51 -2.43 -24.50
C ARG A 12 -4.99 -1.40 -23.47
N ARG A 13 -6.18 -1.62 -22.87
CA ARG A 13 -6.68 -0.84 -21.73
C ARG A 13 -5.73 -1.00 -20.54
N GLN A 14 -5.12 0.10 -20.10
CA GLN A 14 -4.26 0.14 -18.93
C GLN A 14 -5.10 0.02 -17.65
N ALA A 15 -4.92 -1.07 -16.90
CA ALA A 15 -5.52 -1.30 -15.59
C ALA A 15 -4.85 -0.45 -14.49
N VAL A 16 -5.67 0.12 -13.60
CA VAL A 16 -5.31 1.13 -12.60
C VAL A 16 -5.03 0.40 -11.28
N SER A 17 -3.76 0.13 -10.99
CA SER A 17 -3.37 -0.61 -9.80
C SER A 17 -3.78 0.10 -8.49
N TYR A 18 -4.80 -0.39 -7.77
CA TYR A 18 -5.12 0.05 -6.41
C TYR A 18 -4.51 -0.86 -5.34
N VAL A 19 -3.31 -0.51 -4.91
CA VAL A 19 -2.91 -0.48 -3.49
C VAL A 19 -2.08 0.81 -3.39
N HIS A 20 -2.38 1.70 -2.46
CA HIS A 20 -1.49 2.84 -2.13
C HIS A 20 -0.07 2.26 -1.98
N ILE A 21 0.91 2.57 -2.82
CA ILE A 21 1.48 3.89 -3.11
C ILE A 21 1.75 3.99 -4.63
N TRP A 22 1.50 5.17 -5.22
CA TRP A 22 1.85 5.62 -6.59
C TRP A 22 0.89 5.37 -7.78
N PRO A 23 0.40 6.43 -8.45
CA PRO A 23 -0.22 6.32 -9.77
C PRO A 23 0.84 6.15 -10.87
N LYS A 24 0.63 5.21 -11.79
CA LYS A 24 1.46 4.91 -12.99
C LYS A 24 1.78 6.12 -13.89
N ARG A 25 1.17 7.29 -13.67
CA ARG A 25 1.40 8.51 -14.47
C ARG A 25 2.69 9.27 -14.10
N VAL A 26 3.34 8.93 -12.99
CA VAL A 26 4.69 9.45 -12.68
C VAL A 26 5.77 8.83 -13.59
N PHE A 27 5.54 7.61 -14.11
CA PHE A 27 6.50 6.93 -14.99
C PHE A 27 6.42 7.35 -16.47
N ALA A 28 5.37 8.06 -16.89
CA ALA A 28 5.20 8.44 -18.30
C ALA A 28 6.10 9.61 -18.76
N TRP A 29 6.74 10.32 -17.83
CA TRP A 29 7.69 11.40 -18.13
C TRP A 29 9.11 10.91 -18.47
N PHE A 30 9.44 9.64 -18.21
CA PHE A 30 10.79 9.10 -18.42
C PHE A 30 11.07 8.62 -19.84
N ALA A 31 10.06 8.52 -20.72
CA ALA A 31 10.21 7.96 -22.07
C ALA A 31 11.13 8.79 -22.99
N ALA A 32 11.35 10.09 -22.71
CA ALA A 32 12.24 10.94 -23.50
C ALA A 32 13.70 10.98 -23.00
N PHE A 33 13.99 10.46 -21.80
CA PHE A 33 15.35 10.39 -21.23
C PHE A 33 16.02 9.01 -21.42
N THR A 34 15.30 8.07 -22.02
CA THR A 34 15.66 6.65 -22.10
C THR A 34 16.86 6.34 -23.00
N ILE A 35 17.16 7.16 -24.02
CA ILE A 35 18.20 6.79 -24.98
C ILE A 35 19.62 7.08 -24.44
N ALA A 36 19.80 8.09 -23.59
CA ALA A 36 21.11 8.44 -23.02
C ALA A 36 21.45 7.67 -21.72
N ALA A 37 20.45 7.27 -20.92
CA ALA A 37 20.66 6.55 -19.65
C ALA A 37 20.87 5.03 -19.81
N THR A 38 20.50 4.47 -20.95
CA THR A 38 20.55 3.01 -21.19
C THR A 38 21.99 2.47 -21.34
N LEU A 39 22.95 3.31 -21.72
CA LEU A 39 24.34 2.90 -21.93
C LEU A 39 25.22 2.95 -20.66
N VAL A 40 24.80 3.65 -19.60
CA VAL A 40 25.56 3.71 -18.32
C VAL A 40 24.89 2.87 -17.21
N GLY A 41 23.58 2.59 -17.32
CA GLY A 41 22.84 1.81 -16.33
C GLY A 41 23.00 0.28 -16.40
N ALA A 42 23.69 -0.26 -17.41
CA ALA A 42 23.81 -1.71 -17.62
C ALA A 42 24.71 -2.44 -16.60
N LEU A 43 25.35 -1.72 -15.67
CA LEU A 43 26.24 -2.31 -14.65
C LEU A 43 25.83 -2.01 -13.19
N SER A 44 24.68 -1.36 -12.97
CA SER A 44 24.14 -1.10 -11.64
C SER A 44 22.64 -1.31 -11.66
N GLY A 45 22.16 -2.48 -11.21
CA GLY A 45 20.74 -2.74 -10.99
C GLY A 45 20.18 -1.78 -9.95
N CYS A 46 19.81 -0.57 -10.38
CA CYS A 46 19.31 0.49 -9.52
C CYS A 46 17.98 0.06 -8.90
N ASN A 47 18.03 -0.15 -7.59
CA ASN A 47 16.90 -0.57 -6.79
C ASN A 47 15.83 0.55 -6.73
N ALA A 48 14.79 0.42 -7.57
CA ALA A 48 13.67 1.36 -7.63
C ALA A 48 12.95 1.55 -6.28
N MET A 49 12.96 0.55 -5.39
CA MET A 49 12.38 0.67 -4.05
C MET A 49 13.22 1.61 -3.18
N LYS A 50 14.54 1.44 -3.19
CA LYS A 50 15.47 2.33 -2.50
C LYS A 50 15.37 3.76 -3.02
N LEU A 51 15.41 3.95 -4.34
CA LEU A 51 15.26 5.27 -4.97
C LEU A 51 13.91 5.92 -4.61
N GLY A 52 12.82 5.15 -4.62
CA GLY A 52 11.51 5.63 -4.21
C GLY A 52 11.44 6.01 -2.73
N TYR A 53 12.08 5.25 -1.85
CA TYR A 53 12.13 5.56 -0.42
C TYR A 53 13.05 6.74 -0.09
N GLN A 54 14.14 6.92 -0.84
CA GLN A 54 15.03 8.08 -0.71
C GLN A 54 14.33 9.40 -1.05
N GLN A 55 13.37 9.37 -1.98
CA GLN A 55 12.48 10.50 -2.27
C GLN A 55 11.20 10.46 -1.42
N GLY A 56 11.11 9.54 -0.45
CA GLY A 56 9.87 9.15 0.22
C GLY A 56 9.19 10.29 0.96
N ASP A 57 9.97 11.21 1.52
CA ASP A 57 9.51 12.44 2.16
C ASP A 57 8.80 13.38 1.18
N ARG A 58 9.43 13.68 0.04
CA ARG A 58 8.84 14.49 -1.03
C ARG A 58 7.55 13.87 -1.53
N LEU A 59 7.50 12.56 -1.64
CA LEU A 59 6.37 11.82 -2.18
C LEU A 59 5.21 11.73 -1.20
N ALA A 60 5.53 11.54 0.08
CA ALA A 60 4.57 11.66 1.15
C ALA A 60 3.96 13.07 1.17
N TYR A 61 4.78 14.11 1.03
CA TYR A 61 4.31 15.49 0.96
C TYR A 61 3.37 15.70 -0.23
N TRP A 62 3.79 15.31 -1.44
CA TRP A 62 2.96 15.39 -2.64
C TRP A 62 1.64 14.62 -2.50
N TRP A 63 1.63 13.51 -1.76
CA TRP A 63 0.41 12.77 -1.47
C TRP A 63 -0.48 13.54 -0.48
N VAL A 64 0.07 14.07 0.62
CA VAL A 64 -0.69 14.89 1.58
C VAL A 64 -1.30 16.11 0.88
N ASP A 65 -0.48 16.85 0.14
CA ASP A 65 -0.89 18.04 -0.61
C ASP A 65 -2.01 17.75 -1.62
N ARG A 66 -1.95 16.62 -2.32
CA ARG A 66 -3.01 16.18 -3.24
C ARG A 66 -4.39 16.02 -2.56
N TYR A 67 -4.44 15.75 -1.26
CA TYR A 67 -5.70 15.61 -0.51
C TYR A 67 -6.06 16.87 0.29
N VAL A 68 -5.08 17.50 0.93
CA VAL A 68 -5.28 18.63 1.85
C VAL A 68 -5.25 19.99 1.13
N ASP A 69 -4.41 20.16 0.11
CA ASP A 69 -4.05 21.48 -0.46
C ASP A 69 -3.29 22.26 0.60
N VAL A 70 -2.07 21.81 0.88
CA VAL A 70 -1.30 22.33 2.02
C VAL A 70 -0.99 23.80 1.75
N SER A 71 -1.44 24.68 2.64
CA SER A 71 -1.22 26.13 2.49
C SER A 71 0.22 26.52 2.82
N ASP A 72 0.63 27.72 2.40
CA ASP A 72 1.99 28.24 2.66
C ASP A 72 2.37 28.21 4.15
N VAL A 73 1.40 28.42 5.04
CA VAL A 73 1.61 28.38 6.51
C VAL A 73 1.68 26.95 7.06
N GLN A 74 1.04 25.98 6.40
CA GLN A 74 1.06 24.57 6.77
C GLN A 74 2.26 23.83 6.17
N GLU A 75 2.85 24.33 5.08
CA GLU A 75 3.89 23.63 4.33
C GLU A 75 5.14 23.33 5.18
N PRO A 76 5.80 24.32 5.82
CA PRO A 76 6.99 24.05 6.65
C PRO A 76 6.75 23.00 7.76
N PRO A 77 5.73 23.14 8.64
CA PRO A 77 5.51 22.14 9.68
C PRO A 77 5.11 20.76 9.13
N THR A 78 4.42 20.69 7.99
CA THR A 78 4.08 19.42 7.33
C THR A 78 5.32 18.71 6.79
N ARG A 79 6.24 19.44 6.16
CA ARG A 79 7.50 18.88 5.68
C ARG A 79 8.36 18.37 6.83
N ASP A 80 8.46 19.14 7.90
CA ASP A 80 9.25 18.76 9.08
C ASP A 80 8.66 17.53 9.77
N ALA A 81 7.34 17.43 9.89
CA ALA A 81 6.64 16.25 10.40
C ALA A 81 6.96 15.00 9.58
N ILE A 82 6.89 15.10 8.25
CA ILE A 82 7.24 14.00 7.35
C ILE A 82 8.71 13.60 7.51
N ALA A 83 9.62 14.57 7.58
CA ALA A 83 11.04 14.31 7.77
C ALA A 83 11.32 13.59 9.10
N ARG A 84 10.70 14.06 10.20
CA ARG A 84 10.75 13.40 11.52
C ARG A 84 10.24 11.97 11.46
N PHE A 85 9.08 11.74 10.82
CA PHE A 85 8.52 10.41 10.65
C PHE A 85 9.47 9.47 9.90
N PHE A 86 10.07 9.91 8.79
CA PHE A 86 11.00 9.08 8.03
C PHE A 86 12.33 8.82 8.78
N ALA A 87 12.80 9.78 9.60
CA ALA A 87 13.96 9.57 10.47
C ALA A 87 13.66 8.47 11.50
N TRP A 88 12.54 8.58 12.22
CA TRP A 88 12.07 7.55 13.14
C TRP A 88 11.87 6.20 12.45
N HIS A 89 11.19 6.18 11.31
CA HIS A 89 10.89 4.93 10.59
C HIS A 89 12.18 4.19 10.23
N ARG A 90 13.24 4.90 9.79
CA ARG A 90 14.54 4.30 9.50
C ARG A 90 15.22 3.71 10.72
N GLN A 91 15.18 4.42 11.85
CA GLN A 91 15.92 4.04 13.06
C GLN A 91 15.20 2.98 13.88
N ALA A 92 13.88 3.08 14.02
CA ALA A 92 13.08 2.23 14.90
C ALA A 92 12.32 1.14 14.14
N GLN A 93 11.62 1.47 13.05
CA GLN A 93 10.67 0.55 12.44
C GLN A 93 11.26 -0.36 11.35
N LEU A 94 12.21 0.13 10.54
CA LEU A 94 12.87 -0.70 9.53
C LEU A 94 13.57 -1.96 10.11
N PRO A 95 14.26 -1.90 11.28
CA PRO A 95 14.78 -3.10 11.94
C PRO A 95 13.69 -4.13 12.26
N GLU A 96 12.54 -3.70 12.79
CA GLU A 96 11.42 -4.60 13.08
C GLU A 96 10.84 -5.23 11.81
N ILE A 97 10.69 -4.45 10.74
CA ILE A 97 10.25 -4.94 9.43
C ILE A 97 11.24 -5.99 8.91
N ALA A 98 12.55 -5.74 9.02
CA ALA A 98 13.58 -6.69 8.60
C ALA A 98 13.50 -8.02 9.38
N THR A 99 13.18 -7.97 10.68
CA THR A 99 12.94 -9.18 11.49
C THR A 99 11.74 -9.98 11.00
N VAL A 100 10.60 -9.31 10.74
CA VAL A 100 9.40 -9.97 10.19
C VAL A 100 9.71 -10.59 8.83
N LEU A 101 10.36 -9.86 7.93
CA LEU A 101 10.75 -10.37 6.61
C LEU A 101 11.70 -11.56 6.71
N THR A 102 12.62 -11.56 7.68
CA THR A 102 13.53 -12.69 7.92
C THR A 102 12.78 -13.94 8.34
N ARG A 103 11.79 -13.81 9.22
CA ARG A 103 10.92 -14.94 9.60
C ARG A 103 10.14 -15.47 8.40
N VAL A 104 9.46 -14.58 7.66
CA VAL A 104 8.64 -14.96 6.49
C VAL A 104 9.49 -15.60 5.40
N LYS A 105 10.73 -15.14 5.19
CA LYS A 105 11.69 -15.79 4.28
C LYS A 105 11.92 -17.26 4.61
N GLY A 106 12.01 -17.60 5.90
CA GLY A 106 12.15 -18.99 6.34
C GLY A 106 10.86 -19.78 6.08
N GLU A 107 9.73 -19.24 6.52
CA GLU A 107 8.41 -19.88 6.42
C GLU A 107 7.99 -20.17 4.97
N VAL A 108 8.24 -19.24 4.03
CA VAL A 108 7.76 -19.35 2.64
C VAL A 108 8.42 -20.49 1.84
N THR A 109 9.52 -21.06 2.35
CA THR A 109 10.18 -22.21 1.71
C THR A 109 9.47 -23.54 2.01
N GLY A 110 8.66 -23.60 3.07
CA GLY A 110 7.91 -24.78 3.48
C GLY A 110 6.46 -24.79 2.98
N PRO A 111 5.63 -25.76 3.43
CA PRO A 111 4.18 -25.64 3.38
C PRO A 111 3.71 -24.44 4.19
N VAL A 112 2.77 -23.67 3.64
CA VAL A 112 2.22 -22.48 4.32
C VAL A 112 0.85 -22.82 4.87
N ASP A 113 0.62 -22.55 6.15
CA ASP A 113 -0.69 -22.73 6.78
C ASP A 113 -1.40 -21.40 7.08
N ALA A 114 -2.65 -21.50 7.53
CA ALA A 114 -3.45 -20.32 7.84
C ALA A 114 -2.96 -19.55 9.08
N ALA A 115 -2.26 -20.22 10.02
CA ALA A 115 -1.73 -19.57 11.21
C ALA A 115 -0.56 -18.66 10.85
N MET A 116 0.34 -19.11 9.97
CA MET A 116 1.44 -18.31 9.42
C MET A 116 0.91 -17.05 8.71
N VAL A 117 -0.08 -17.19 7.82
CA VAL A 117 -0.65 -16.04 7.11
C VAL A 117 -1.33 -15.06 8.07
N ARG A 118 -2.03 -15.55 9.10
CA ARG A 118 -2.61 -14.69 10.15
C ARG A 118 -1.53 -13.96 10.96
N GLN A 119 -0.42 -14.62 11.28
CA GLN A 119 0.69 -13.97 11.98
C GLN A 119 1.27 -12.81 11.15
N ILE A 120 1.44 -12.98 9.84
CA ILE A 120 1.88 -11.91 8.93
C ILE A 120 0.89 -10.74 8.92
N GLN A 121 -0.42 -11.02 8.90
CA GLN A 121 -1.45 -9.98 9.00
C GLN A 121 -1.36 -9.21 10.32
N GLN A 122 -1.18 -9.92 11.44
CA GLN A 122 -1.04 -9.32 12.77
C GLN A 122 0.23 -8.45 12.86
N ASP A 123 1.36 -8.91 12.34
CA ASP A 123 2.59 -8.12 12.31
C ASP A 123 2.43 -6.85 11.48
N THR A 124 1.78 -6.96 10.31
CA THR A 124 1.51 -5.79 9.46
C THR A 124 0.59 -4.79 10.16
N GLN A 125 -0.44 -5.26 10.87
CA GLN A 125 -1.33 -4.40 11.66
C GLN A 125 -0.60 -3.73 12.82
N ARG A 126 0.23 -4.48 13.55
CA ARG A 126 1.04 -3.97 14.65
C ARG A 126 2.02 -2.89 14.19
N LEU A 127 2.78 -3.15 13.13
CA LEU A 127 3.72 -2.19 12.54
C LEU A 127 2.97 -0.95 12.03
N GLY A 128 1.83 -1.13 11.37
CA GLY A 128 0.96 -0.03 10.96
C GLY A 128 0.46 0.81 12.13
N ARG A 129 0.09 0.18 13.26
CA ARG A 129 -0.33 0.88 14.48
C ARG A 129 0.80 1.72 15.07
N GLN A 130 2.00 1.15 15.18
CA GLN A 130 3.18 1.86 15.70
C GLN A 130 3.53 3.06 14.80
N ALA A 131 3.48 2.89 13.48
CA ALA A 131 3.70 3.98 12.54
C ALA A 131 2.67 5.10 12.70
N PHE A 132 1.39 4.73 12.78
CA PHE A 132 0.33 5.71 12.98
C PHE A 132 0.49 6.44 14.32
N GLU A 133 0.74 5.71 15.40
CA GLU A 133 0.97 6.27 16.75
C GLU A 133 2.12 7.28 16.76
N ASN A 134 3.24 6.98 16.09
CA ASN A 134 4.35 7.91 15.97
C ASN A 134 3.97 9.18 15.18
N ALA A 135 3.04 9.10 14.25
CA ALA A 135 2.54 10.24 13.48
C ALA A 135 1.43 11.02 14.18
N VAL A 136 0.83 10.51 15.26
CA VAL A 136 -0.34 11.13 15.93
C VAL A 136 -0.10 12.59 16.34
N PRO A 137 1.01 12.96 17.00
CA PRO A 137 1.21 14.35 17.44
C PRO A 137 1.27 15.34 16.27
N ASP A 138 1.94 14.97 15.19
CA ASP A 138 2.08 15.79 13.98
C ASP A 138 0.77 15.85 13.17
N LEU A 139 0.06 14.72 13.09
CA LEU A 139 -1.27 14.67 12.46
C LEU A 139 -2.29 15.52 13.22
N ALA A 140 -2.22 15.55 14.56
CA ALA A 140 -3.07 16.38 15.39
C ALA A 140 -2.81 17.88 15.12
N ASP A 141 -1.55 18.29 15.01
CA ASP A 141 -1.19 19.67 14.65
C ASP A 141 -1.75 20.05 13.27
N LEU A 142 -1.56 19.20 12.25
CA LEU A 142 -2.13 19.45 10.93
C LEU A 142 -3.67 19.52 10.99
N MET A 143 -4.33 18.58 11.67
CA MET A 143 -5.79 18.55 11.79
C MET A 143 -6.37 19.83 12.42
N LEU A 144 -5.70 20.39 13.42
CA LEU A 144 -6.10 21.64 14.08
C LEU A 144 -6.02 22.86 13.16
N THR A 145 -5.27 22.78 12.06
CA THR A 145 -5.12 23.87 11.09
C THR A 145 -6.00 23.71 9.85
N LEU A 146 -6.75 22.61 9.72
CA LEU A 146 -7.53 22.33 8.51
C LEU A 146 -8.69 23.32 8.35
N ALA A 147 -8.73 23.96 7.19
CA ALA A 147 -9.82 24.84 6.81
C ALA A 147 -11.01 24.06 6.20
N PRO A 148 -12.25 24.59 6.27
CA PRO A 148 -13.44 23.90 5.76
C PRO A 148 -13.38 23.53 4.27
N ASP A 149 -12.72 24.33 3.44
CA ASP A 149 -12.49 24.08 2.01
C ASP A 149 -11.49 22.93 1.77
N GLN A 150 -10.42 22.84 2.55
CA GLN A 150 -9.48 21.71 2.53
C GLN A 150 -10.20 20.39 2.86
N ILE A 151 -11.11 20.41 3.83
CA ILE A 151 -11.94 19.23 4.19
C ILE A 151 -12.87 18.85 3.03
N ARG A 152 -13.55 19.82 2.40
CA ARG A 152 -14.42 19.56 1.22
C ARG A 152 -13.63 19.00 0.04
N ARG A 153 -12.40 19.50 -0.18
CA ARG A 153 -11.51 18.97 -1.22
C ARG A 153 -11.12 17.53 -0.92
N MET A 154 -10.78 17.21 0.32
CA MET A 154 -10.47 15.85 0.77
C MET A 154 -11.66 14.89 0.51
N GLU A 155 -12.89 15.31 0.84
CA GLU A 155 -14.12 14.57 0.52
C GLU A 155 -14.25 14.29 -0.98
N SER A 156 -14.04 15.31 -1.82
CA SER A 156 -14.06 15.19 -3.28
C SER A 156 -13.00 14.19 -3.79
N LYS A 157 -11.77 14.25 -3.25
CA LYS A 157 -10.70 13.29 -3.61
C LYS A 157 -11.03 11.87 -3.18
N PHE A 158 -11.69 11.67 -2.04
CA PHE A 158 -12.18 10.35 -1.66
C PHE A 158 -13.30 9.87 -2.59
N ALA A 159 -14.26 10.72 -2.95
CA ALA A 159 -15.32 10.40 -3.89
C ALA A 159 -14.76 10.01 -5.28
N GLU A 160 -13.83 10.78 -5.84
CA GLU A 160 -13.12 10.47 -7.08
C GLU A 160 -12.42 9.10 -6.99
N SER A 161 -11.70 8.85 -5.88
CA SER A 161 -11.00 7.57 -5.67
C SER A 161 -11.97 6.40 -5.57
N ASN A 162 -13.14 6.59 -4.96
CA ASN A 162 -14.13 5.56 -4.77
C ASN A 162 -14.86 5.23 -6.07
N ALA A 163 -15.18 6.24 -6.88
CA ALA A 163 -15.74 6.04 -8.22
C ALA A 163 -14.81 5.20 -9.11
N LYS A 164 -13.51 5.50 -9.10
CA LYS A 164 -12.49 4.70 -9.81
C LYS A 164 -12.39 3.27 -9.27
N TYR A 165 -12.37 3.09 -7.94
CA TYR A 165 -12.36 1.77 -7.33
C TYR A 165 -13.58 0.94 -7.74
N ARG A 166 -14.79 1.52 -7.71
CA ARG A 166 -16.02 0.84 -8.12
C ARG A 166 -15.98 0.43 -9.59
N LYS A 167 -15.57 1.35 -10.47
CA LYS A 167 -15.44 1.11 -11.91
C LYS A 167 -14.51 -0.06 -12.22
N GLU A 168 -13.49 -0.27 -11.40
CA GLU A 168 -12.48 -1.31 -11.62
C GLU A 168 -12.84 -2.63 -10.95
N TYR A 169 -13.24 -2.60 -9.68
CA TYR A 169 -13.35 -3.80 -8.83
C TYR A 169 -14.77 -4.16 -8.39
N LEU A 170 -15.77 -3.35 -8.72
CA LEU A 170 -17.20 -3.60 -8.43
C LEU A 170 -18.03 -3.42 -9.71
N LYS A 171 -17.54 -4.00 -10.81
CA LYS A 171 -18.24 -4.04 -12.09
C LYS A 171 -19.55 -4.82 -11.95
N SER A 172 -20.55 -4.44 -12.75
CA SER A 172 -21.85 -5.11 -12.81
C SER A 172 -21.73 -6.56 -13.28
N ASP A 173 -20.86 -6.82 -14.26
CA ASP A 173 -20.53 -8.18 -14.71
C ASP A 173 -19.67 -8.92 -13.66
N PRO A 174 -20.16 -10.03 -13.07
CA PRO A 174 -19.40 -10.82 -12.10
C PRO A 174 -18.09 -11.37 -12.67
N GLY A 175 -18.05 -11.75 -13.95
CA GLY A 175 -16.86 -12.29 -14.60
C GLY A 175 -15.75 -11.25 -14.69
N ALA A 176 -16.03 -10.08 -15.27
CA ALA A 176 -15.09 -8.97 -15.34
C ALA A 176 -14.64 -8.46 -13.97
N ARG A 177 -15.50 -8.55 -12.94
CA ARG A 177 -15.15 -8.21 -11.56
C ARG A 177 -14.13 -9.19 -10.98
N THR A 178 -14.33 -10.49 -11.19
CA THR A 178 -13.39 -11.53 -10.76
C THR A 178 -12.06 -11.38 -11.50
N GLU A 179 -12.08 -11.16 -12.81
CA GLU A 179 -10.84 -11.02 -13.60
C GLU A 179 -10.02 -9.79 -13.17
N ALA A 180 -10.66 -8.63 -12.98
CA ALA A 180 -9.96 -7.44 -12.47
C ALA A 180 -9.32 -7.68 -11.09
N ARG A 181 -9.94 -8.52 -10.26
CA ARG A 181 -9.38 -8.89 -8.96
C ARG A 181 -8.28 -9.93 -9.09
N PHE A 182 -8.42 -10.88 -10.01
CA PHE A 182 -7.43 -11.91 -10.32
C PHE A 182 -6.14 -11.27 -10.78
N ASP A 183 -6.19 -10.35 -11.76
CA ASP A 183 -5.04 -9.59 -12.24
C ASP A 183 -4.29 -8.94 -11.07
N LYS A 184 -5.04 -8.31 -10.15
CA LYS A 184 -4.46 -7.63 -8.99
C LYS A 184 -3.80 -8.59 -8.01
N ILE A 185 -4.37 -9.77 -7.80
CA ILE A 185 -3.79 -10.81 -6.94
C ILE A 185 -2.52 -11.37 -7.59
N MET A 186 -2.57 -11.63 -8.89
CA MET A 186 -1.44 -12.16 -9.64
C MET A 186 -0.29 -11.16 -9.76
N ASP A 187 -0.54 -9.85 -9.83
CA ASP A 187 0.51 -8.83 -9.73
C ASP A 187 1.36 -9.03 -8.45
N TYR A 188 0.72 -9.32 -7.31
CA TYR A 188 1.42 -9.57 -6.04
C TYR A 188 2.02 -10.96 -5.96
N ALA A 189 1.28 -11.98 -6.37
CA ALA A 189 1.78 -13.35 -6.36
C ALA A 189 3.03 -13.46 -7.23
N ARG A 190 3.03 -12.85 -8.42
CA ARG A 190 4.18 -12.86 -9.33
C ARG A 190 5.36 -12.02 -8.83
N LEU A 191 5.09 -10.97 -8.06
CA LEU A 191 6.14 -10.18 -7.40
C LEU A 191 6.94 -11.03 -6.39
N VAL A 192 6.25 -11.93 -5.68
CA VAL A 192 6.81 -12.79 -4.63
C VAL A 192 7.37 -14.08 -5.19
N TYR A 193 6.59 -14.83 -5.97
CA TYR A 193 6.90 -16.20 -6.38
C TYR A 193 7.41 -16.32 -7.82
N GLY A 194 7.39 -15.24 -8.60
CA GLY A 194 7.79 -15.26 -10.02
C GLY A 194 6.64 -15.66 -10.96
N ARG A 195 6.95 -16.27 -12.09
CA ARG A 195 5.93 -16.65 -13.09
C ARG A 195 5.09 -17.82 -12.60
N PHE A 196 3.80 -17.81 -12.90
CA PHE A 196 2.87 -18.92 -12.68
C PHE A 196 2.53 -19.57 -14.03
N SER A 197 2.28 -20.89 -14.04
CA SER A 197 1.78 -21.59 -15.23
C SER A 197 0.29 -21.35 -15.43
N ASP A 198 -0.22 -21.59 -16.64
CA ASP A 198 -1.64 -21.46 -16.93
C ASP A 198 -2.50 -22.36 -16.03
N ASP A 199 -1.99 -23.54 -15.66
CA ASP A 199 -2.66 -24.48 -14.77
C ASP A 199 -2.77 -23.94 -13.34
N GLN A 200 -1.69 -23.34 -12.83
CA GLN A 200 -1.72 -22.68 -11.53
C GLN A 200 -2.67 -21.47 -11.54
N GLU A 201 -2.65 -20.67 -12.62
CA GLU A 201 -3.53 -19.52 -12.78
C GLU A 201 -5.00 -19.92 -12.85
N ARG A 202 -5.34 -21.02 -13.54
CA ARG A 202 -6.70 -21.58 -13.52
C ARG A 202 -7.10 -22.04 -12.11
N ALA A 203 -6.25 -22.81 -11.43
CA ALA A 203 -6.53 -23.26 -10.06
C ALA A 203 -6.73 -22.11 -9.07
N ILE A 204 -5.94 -21.03 -9.20
CA ILE A 204 -6.12 -19.81 -8.39
C ILE A 204 -7.47 -19.15 -8.70
N ARG A 205 -7.81 -19.01 -9.99
CA ARG A 205 -9.09 -18.40 -10.41
C ARG A 205 -10.29 -19.17 -9.86
N ASP A 206 -10.25 -20.50 -9.89
CA ASP A 206 -11.30 -21.37 -9.35
C ASP A 206 -11.44 -21.23 -7.82
N ALA A 207 -10.32 -21.03 -7.11
CA ALA A 207 -10.30 -20.83 -5.67
C ALA A 207 -10.79 -19.43 -5.20
N MET A 208 -11.00 -18.47 -6.10
CA MET A 208 -11.34 -17.09 -5.73
C MET A 208 -12.79 -16.89 -5.27
N GLY A 209 -13.69 -17.85 -5.48
CA GLY A 209 -15.12 -17.73 -5.19
C GLY A 209 -15.44 -17.13 -3.80
N PRO A 210 -14.98 -17.76 -2.69
CA PRO A 210 -15.20 -17.22 -1.34
C PRO A 210 -14.59 -15.82 -1.13
N TYR A 211 -13.40 -15.56 -1.68
CA TYR A 211 -12.76 -14.25 -1.58
C TYR A 211 -13.57 -13.14 -2.26
N MET A 212 -14.23 -13.46 -3.37
CA MET A 212 -15.05 -12.50 -4.13
C MET A 212 -16.36 -12.14 -3.41
N GLN A 213 -16.89 -12.99 -2.54
CA GLN A 213 -18.07 -12.67 -1.74
C GLN A 213 -17.84 -11.45 -0.83
N GLY A 214 -16.61 -11.23 -0.36
CA GLY A 214 -16.24 -10.08 0.45
C GLY A 214 -15.98 -8.78 -0.30
N ALA A 215 -16.21 -8.71 -1.63
CA ALA A 215 -15.84 -7.54 -2.43
C ALA A 215 -16.56 -6.25 -2.00
N GLU A 216 -17.88 -6.33 -1.79
CA GLU A 216 -18.68 -5.19 -1.32
C GLU A 216 -18.34 -4.82 0.13
N THR A 217 -18.14 -5.79 1.01
CA THR A 217 -17.70 -5.54 2.40
C THR A 217 -16.38 -4.76 2.44
N ARG A 218 -15.37 -5.17 1.66
CA ARG A 218 -14.09 -4.46 1.59
C ARG A 218 -14.26 -3.01 1.11
N TYR A 219 -15.17 -2.77 0.17
CA TYR A 219 -15.48 -1.43 -0.30
C TYR A 219 -16.24 -0.59 0.73
N ALA A 220 -17.25 -1.18 1.38
CA ALA A 220 -18.01 -0.52 2.43
C ALA A 220 -17.09 -0.09 3.59
N GLU A 221 -16.19 -0.96 4.04
CA GLU A 221 -15.19 -0.65 5.05
C GLU A 221 -14.27 0.49 4.63
N ARG A 222 -13.81 0.48 3.37
CA ARG A 222 -13.02 1.59 2.82
C ARG A 222 -13.77 2.93 2.92
N VAL A 223 -15.03 2.95 2.51
CA VAL A 223 -15.86 4.17 2.54
C VAL A 223 -16.11 4.62 3.97
N LYS A 224 -16.40 3.71 4.89
CA LYS A 224 -16.63 4.04 6.31
C LYS A 224 -15.42 4.70 6.96
N ARG A 225 -14.22 4.16 6.73
CA ARG A 225 -12.97 4.74 7.24
C ARG A 225 -12.75 6.18 6.73
N GLN A 226 -13.06 6.44 5.45
CA GLN A 226 -12.96 7.79 4.89
C GLN A 226 -14.00 8.74 5.49
N GLN A 227 -15.23 8.29 5.70
CA GLN A 227 -16.28 9.07 6.34
C GLN A 227 -15.91 9.42 7.78
N GLU A 228 -15.41 8.45 8.54
CA GLU A 228 -14.94 8.66 9.92
C GLU A 228 -13.77 9.66 9.98
N TRP A 229 -12.80 9.55 9.06
CA TRP A 229 -11.68 10.51 8.96
C TRP A 229 -12.15 11.94 8.67
N VAL A 230 -13.06 12.12 7.72
CA VAL A 230 -13.63 13.43 7.37
C VAL A 230 -14.46 13.98 8.52
N ALA A 231 -15.26 13.15 9.18
CA ALA A 231 -16.06 13.56 10.33
C ALA A 231 -15.16 14.06 11.47
N LEU A 232 -14.07 13.33 11.76
CA LEU A 232 -13.07 13.75 12.72
C LEU A 232 -12.42 15.08 12.34
N ALA A 233 -11.97 15.23 11.08
CA ALA A 233 -11.37 16.47 10.61
C ALA A 233 -12.34 17.67 10.73
N ARG A 234 -13.61 17.47 10.37
CA ARG A 234 -14.65 18.50 10.49
C ARG A 234 -14.95 18.87 11.94
N GLU A 235 -15.02 17.88 12.82
CA GLU A 235 -15.24 18.11 14.25
C GLU A 235 -14.08 18.90 14.86
N VAL A 236 -12.84 18.52 14.57
CA VAL A 236 -11.63 19.21 15.06
C VAL A 236 -11.58 20.65 14.53
N SER A 237 -11.82 20.85 13.23
CA SER A 237 -11.86 22.17 12.58
C SER A 237 -13.00 23.07 13.09
N THR A 238 -14.10 22.50 13.59
CA THR A 238 -15.22 23.30 14.13
C THR A 238 -15.04 23.61 15.60
N THR A 239 -14.63 22.63 16.40
CA THR A 239 -14.64 22.71 17.87
C THR A 239 -13.30 23.13 18.46
N HIS A 240 -12.20 23.06 17.69
CA HIS A 240 -10.84 23.39 18.13
C HIS A 240 -10.50 22.83 19.52
N PRO A 241 -10.69 21.52 19.76
CA PRO A 241 -10.45 20.95 21.07
C PRO A 241 -8.95 20.99 21.40
N PRO A 242 -8.56 20.90 22.70
CA PRO A 242 -7.16 20.79 23.07
C PRO A 242 -6.46 19.64 22.34
N LYS A 243 -5.22 19.86 21.87
CA LYS A 243 -4.42 18.87 21.12
C LYS A 243 -4.46 17.45 21.71
N PRO A 244 -4.29 17.22 23.03
CA PRO A 244 -4.35 15.87 23.60
C PRO A 244 -5.68 15.14 23.33
N GLN A 245 -6.80 15.86 23.20
CA GLN A 245 -8.08 15.26 22.83
C GLN A 245 -8.14 14.88 21.35
N VAL A 246 -7.52 15.68 20.46
CA VAL A 246 -7.37 15.32 19.04
C VAL A 246 -6.54 14.06 18.89
N GLU A 247 -5.45 13.95 19.63
CA GLU A 247 -4.61 12.75 19.64
C GLU A 247 -5.37 11.50 20.10
N ASP A 248 -6.15 11.59 21.19
CA ASP A 248 -6.99 10.48 21.65
C ASP A 248 -8.01 10.03 20.59
N ARG A 249 -8.65 10.98 19.92
CA ARG A 249 -9.60 10.70 18.83
C ARG A 249 -8.92 10.04 17.63
N LEU A 250 -7.70 10.47 17.28
CA LEU A 250 -6.89 9.83 16.24
C LEU A 250 -6.52 8.39 16.62
N ARG A 251 -6.14 8.14 17.89
CA ARG A 251 -5.87 6.79 18.39
C ARG A 251 -7.10 5.90 18.31
N LYS A 252 -8.27 6.42 18.70
CA LYS A 252 -9.55 5.70 18.58
C LYS A 252 -9.92 5.40 17.13
N TYR A 253 -9.71 6.34 16.22
CA TYR A 253 -9.86 6.10 14.78
C TYR A 253 -8.96 4.96 14.28
N ALA A 254 -7.71 4.91 14.72
CA ALA A 254 -6.79 3.82 14.38
C ALA A 254 -7.24 2.45 14.93
N ASP A 255 -7.87 2.42 16.11
CA ASP A 255 -8.45 1.19 16.65
C ASP A 255 -9.63 0.69 15.82
N HIS A 256 -10.55 1.57 15.43
CA HIS A 256 -11.66 1.22 14.54
C HIS A 256 -11.17 0.72 13.18
N TRP A 257 -10.04 1.24 12.70
CA TRP A 257 -9.43 0.79 11.46
C TRP A 257 -8.99 -0.68 11.51
N GLN A 258 -8.45 -1.15 12.64
CA GLN A 258 -7.98 -2.53 12.79
C GLN A 258 -9.08 -3.48 13.23
N ARG A 259 -9.95 -3.00 14.12
CA ARG A 259 -11.08 -3.73 14.69
C ARG A 259 -12.34 -2.92 14.39
N PRO A 260 -13.02 -3.21 13.27
CA PRO A 260 -14.26 -2.51 12.97
C PRO A 260 -15.27 -2.72 14.11
N PRO A 261 -16.13 -1.72 14.37
CA PRO A 261 -17.25 -1.81 15.30
C PRO A 261 -18.08 -3.09 15.13
N ALA A 262 -18.74 -3.51 16.22
CA ALA A 262 -19.40 -4.81 16.34
C ALA A 262 -20.40 -5.10 15.20
N GLU A 263 -21.13 -4.08 14.74
CA GLU A 263 -22.10 -4.21 13.66
C GLU A 263 -21.48 -4.53 12.28
N ARG A 264 -20.16 -4.33 12.12
CA ARG A 264 -19.39 -4.63 10.90
C ARG A 264 -18.34 -5.74 11.10
N ALA A 265 -18.18 -6.24 12.33
CA ALA A 265 -17.12 -7.18 12.68
C ALA A 265 -17.26 -8.53 11.95
N GLN A 266 -18.44 -9.14 11.96
CA GLN A 266 -18.71 -10.44 11.31
C GLN A 266 -18.35 -10.46 9.81
N PRO A 267 -18.90 -9.57 8.95
CA PRO A 267 -18.59 -9.59 7.52
C PRO A 267 -17.12 -9.25 7.24
N TYR A 268 -16.50 -8.38 8.06
CA TYR A 268 -15.07 -8.10 7.96
C TYR A 268 -14.21 -9.34 8.26
N GLN A 269 -14.53 -10.07 9.32
CA GLN A 269 -13.81 -11.30 9.69
C GLN A 269 -13.97 -12.39 8.61
N ALA A 270 -15.17 -12.58 8.07
CA ALA A 270 -15.40 -13.52 6.98
C ALA A 270 -14.57 -13.15 5.72
N ALA A 271 -14.53 -11.87 5.35
CA ALA A 271 -13.73 -11.40 4.23
C ALA A 271 -12.21 -11.56 4.47
N SER A 272 -11.76 -11.37 5.71
CA SER A 272 -10.37 -11.60 6.11
C SER A 272 -9.99 -13.08 6.04
N GLN A 273 -10.83 -13.97 6.57
CA GLN A 273 -10.63 -15.42 6.55
C GLN A 273 -10.57 -15.97 5.12
N ALA A 274 -11.44 -15.49 4.22
CA ALA A 274 -11.39 -15.87 2.81
C ALA A 274 -10.10 -15.40 2.12
N GLY A 275 -9.55 -14.24 2.51
CA GLY A 275 -8.24 -13.77 2.04
C GLY A 275 -7.08 -14.63 2.55
N VAL A 276 -7.14 -15.07 3.82
CA VAL A 276 -6.17 -16.01 4.39
C VAL A 276 -6.20 -17.33 3.63
N ALA A 277 -7.38 -17.90 3.43
CA ALA A 277 -7.55 -19.18 2.72
C ALA A 277 -7.00 -19.10 1.29
N LEU A 278 -7.32 -18.04 0.53
CA LEU A 278 -6.80 -17.86 -0.82
C LEU A 278 -5.27 -17.71 -0.85
N THR A 279 -4.70 -17.00 0.13
CA THR A 279 -3.23 -16.85 0.24
C THR A 279 -2.56 -18.20 0.51
N VAL A 280 -3.15 -19.03 1.38
CA VAL A 280 -2.69 -20.40 1.65
C VAL A 280 -2.76 -21.25 0.38
N THR A 281 -3.84 -21.16 -0.38
CA THR A 281 -3.97 -21.86 -1.67
C THR A 281 -2.87 -21.44 -2.64
N ILE A 282 -2.69 -20.13 -2.86
CA ILE A 282 -1.66 -19.61 -3.77
C ILE A 282 -0.27 -20.09 -3.34
N ALA A 283 0.08 -19.97 -2.06
CA ALA A 283 1.39 -20.35 -1.55
C ALA A 283 1.68 -21.85 -1.72
N ASN A 284 0.69 -22.71 -1.51
CA ASN A 284 0.87 -24.17 -1.64
C ASN A 284 0.73 -24.69 -3.08
N LEU A 285 0.25 -23.88 -4.03
CA LEU A 285 0.31 -24.20 -5.45
C LEU A 285 1.72 -23.97 -6.04
N THR A 286 2.64 -23.36 -5.29
CA THR A 286 3.96 -23.00 -5.80
C THR A 286 4.93 -24.18 -5.88
N THR A 287 5.77 -24.19 -6.92
CA THR A 287 6.84 -25.18 -7.13
C THR A 287 8.05 -24.87 -6.24
N PRO A 288 8.98 -25.83 -6.04
CA PRO A 288 10.23 -25.57 -5.34
C PRO A 288 11.02 -24.37 -5.89
N GLU A 289 11.05 -24.20 -7.21
CA GLU A 289 11.73 -23.08 -7.86
C GLU A 289 11.07 -21.73 -7.53
N GLN A 290 9.74 -21.69 -7.51
CA GLN A 290 8.98 -20.50 -7.12
C GLN A 290 9.19 -20.15 -5.63
N LYS A 291 9.34 -21.15 -4.75
CA LYS A 291 9.68 -20.94 -3.33
C LYS A 291 11.09 -20.39 -3.16
N VAL A 292 12.06 -20.86 -3.96
CA VAL A 292 13.42 -20.29 -4.01
C VAL A 292 13.37 -18.84 -4.51
N HIS A 293 12.53 -18.54 -5.51
CA HIS A 293 12.32 -17.16 -5.98
C HIS A 293 11.77 -16.27 -4.86
N ALA A 294 10.78 -16.76 -4.10
CA ALA A 294 10.25 -16.05 -2.94
C ALA A 294 11.30 -15.79 -1.87
N ALA A 295 12.08 -16.79 -1.47
CA ALA A 295 13.16 -16.62 -0.50
C ALA A 295 14.20 -15.59 -0.96
N THR A 296 14.55 -15.61 -2.25
CA THR A 296 15.44 -14.62 -2.86
C THR A 296 14.83 -13.22 -2.84
N ARG A 297 13.53 -13.10 -3.10
CA ARG A 297 12.81 -11.83 -3.08
C ARG A 297 12.76 -11.24 -1.67
N PHE A 298 12.42 -12.04 -0.66
CA PHE A 298 12.44 -11.60 0.73
C PHE A 298 13.85 -11.20 1.18
N GLN A 299 14.89 -11.93 0.76
CA GLN A 299 16.27 -11.55 1.03
C GLN A 299 16.60 -10.16 0.48
N LYS A 300 16.22 -9.85 -0.76
CA LYS A 300 16.41 -8.51 -1.34
C LYS A 300 15.72 -7.43 -0.51
N TRP A 301 14.48 -7.66 -0.07
CA TRP A 301 13.80 -6.70 0.79
C TRP A 301 14.48 -6.51 2.14
N ILE A 302 15.00 -7.58 2.76
CA ILE A 302 15.78 -7.48 4.00
C ILE A 302 17.03 -6.62 3.79
N ASP A 303 17.75 -6.84 2.70
CA ASP A 303 18.95 -6.09 2.37
C ASP A 303 18.63 -4.61 2.08
N ASP A 304 17.49 -4.34 1.47
CA ASP A 304 16.98 -2.98 1.27
C ASP A 304 16.68 -2.28 2.59
N MET A 305 15.99 -2.93 3.53
CA MET A 305 15.74 -2.37 4.87
C MET A 305 17.07 -2.02 5.57
N ARG A 306 18.04 -2.94 5.53
CA ARG A 306 19.37 -2.74 6.12
C ARG A 306 20.15 -1.60 5.45
N SER A 307 20.04 -1.45 4.13
CA SER A 307 20.65 -0.33 3.41
C SER A 307 20.05 1.00 3.85
N LEU A 308 18.72 1.07 3.94
CA LEU A 308 18.00 2.29 4.32
C LEU A 308 18.28 2.71 5.77
N MET A 309 18.48 1.74 6.67
CA MET A 309 18.92 2.00 8.05
C MET A 309 20.30 2.69 8.11
N ARG A 310 21.29 2.21 7.34
CA ARG A 310 22.65 2.76 7.35
C ARG A 310 22.72 4.20 6.84
N GLU A 311 21.95 4.52 5.82
CA GLU A 311 21.93 5.88 5.25
C GLU A 311 21.30 6.90 6.20
N GLY A 312 20.30 6.50 6.99
CA GLY A 312 19.74 7.34 8.05
C GLY A 312 20.76 7.75 9.11
N ASN A 313 21.73 6.87 9.41
CA ASN A 313 22.80 7.14 10.38
C ASN A 313 23.93 8.00 9.80
N GLY A 314 24.14 7.97 8.48
CA GLY A 314 25.12 8.80 7.79
C GLY A 314 24.72 10.28 7.77
N ALA A 315 23.45 10.57 7.47
CA ALA A 315 22.93 11.94 7.42
C ALA A 315 22.91 12.63 8.79
N SER A 316 22.60 11.91 9.86
CA SER A 316 22.61 12.46 11.23
C SER A 316 24.03 12.78 11.74
N SER A 317 25.05 12.02 11.31
CA SER A 317 26.45 12.29 11.66
C SER A 317 27.06 13.51 10.94
N GLN A 318 26.50 13.91 9.79
CA GLN A 318 26.94 15.11 9.05
C GLN A 318 26.26 16.39 9.53
N ALA A 319 25.05 16.31 10.10
CA ALA A 319 24.36 17.47 10.67
C ALA A 319 24.88 17.87 12.08
N SER A 320 25.75 17.06 12.69
CA SER A 320 26.38 17.33 13.99
C SER A 320 27.84 17.82 13.87
N LYS A 321 28.25 18.28 12.69
CA LYS A 321 29.54 18.94 12.42
C LYS A 321 29.30 20.31 11.81
#